data_AF-A0A3N4HW06-F1
#
_entry.id   AF-A0A3N4HW06-F1
#
_cell.length_a   1.000
_cell.length_b   1.000
_cell.length_c   1.000
_cell.angle_alpha   90.00
_cell.angle_beta   90.00
_cell.angle_gamma   90.00
#
_symmetry.space_group_name_H-M   'P 1'
#
loop_
_entity.id
_entity.type
_entity.pdbx_description
1 polymer ?
#
loop_
_entity_poly.entity_id
_entity_poly.type
_entity_poly.pdbx_seq_one_letter_code
_entity_poly.pdbx_strand_id
1 'polypeptide(L)'
;MPKFKRKQLVIVTVYDESIPGGEFPLLSRIREVYLGNNEGRYHVCTKYAKVKDVIFECEIVDADECIHEYDLEDDFNFHINGRARVQSLLEAAQLDPKFPQGESSSDESIGEGEGEASDVEEAGGQEDRVSNADAEANGDADDEADESDEANVEDIGQEGSQSDNEPSSDVNEEDDEEDEHHEEDDDGEEEDHQEDDDEDEDDEDEKEEEREDTEMHDLRSKNNTDEGLRDRDRDAEDRHAENQEEVREGQSPATWIQMAQADPVLQKCIPGLEYAIKFGFPSLQRLDRYRDSVSIVFWRLKTTPLLMDKGEMGLAKTYRRTPYYSNFRSLGLSKCNKTGPHIPIIVSSADEDEKRTGRAVPLDRRVHPFPHGYYGLCSDIIHKCVSDPFCSQTFSRYFRSVFEKRNEERFGSFVAFCEEVIVPCIIRIWTFEDLRRYGSVMTYMDVDKIICSCRAQMFTGLLRDMPNNSARLKKCGLARLVRDVSDIEWMKTMREVEDGLISCFVPDPLEVNALGSSAV
;
A
#
# COMPACT_ATOMS: atom_id res chain seq x y z
N MET A 1 26.94 8.80 23.32
CA MET A 1 25.95 8.70 22.22
C MET A 1 25.57 7.22 22.16
N PRO A 2 24.28 6.88 22.32
CA PRO A 2 23.88 5.49 22.44
C PRO A 2 24.23 4.71 21.16
N LYS A 3 24.74 3.48 21.33
CA LYS A 3 25.13 2.60 20.21
C LYS A 3 23.94 2.27 19.30
N PHE A 4 22.77 2.03 19.90
CA PHE A 4 21.54 1.71 19.17
C PHE A 4 20.50 2.82 19.29
N LYS A 5 19.71 3.01 18.22
CA LYS A 5 18.67 4.04 18.14
C LYS A 5 17.28 3.45 18.36
N ARG A 6 16.34 4.30 18.81
CA ARG A 6 14.93 3.93 18.91
C ARG A 6 14.41 3.46 17.54
N LYS A 7 13.64 2.37 17.53
CA LYS A 7 13.11 1.65 16.37
C LYS A 7 14.14 0.89 15.53
N GLN A 8 15.43 0.88 15.89
CA GLN A 8 16.43 0.05 15.22
C GLN A 8 16.15 -1.43 15.45
N LEU A 9 16.34 -2.25 14.40
CA LEU A 9 16.29 -3.70 14.49
C LEU A 9 17.63 -4.22 15.03
N VAL A 10 17.55 -5.17 15.95
CA VAL A 10 18.71 -5.74 16.63
C VAL A 10 18.48 -7.22 16.90
N ILE A 11 19.55 -7.98 17.03
CA ILE A 11 19.50 -9.34 17.57
C ILE A 11 19.87 -9.27 19.05
N VAL A 12 19.01 -9.83 19.90
CA VAL A 12 19.28 -9.98 21.33
C VAL A 12 19.52 -11.47 21.60
N THR A 13 20.66 -11.82 22.17
CA THR A 13 20.95 -13.23 22.49
C THR A 13 20.40 -13.58 23.87
N VAL A 14 19.49 -14.57 23.91
CA VAL A 14 18.89 -15.07 25.15
C VAL A 14 19.69 -16.26 25.65
N TYR A 15 20.28 -16.13 26.83
CA TYR A 15 21.05 -17.20 27.47
C TYR A 15 20.21 -17.92 28.52
N ASP A 16 20.04 -19.23 28.38
CA ASP A 16 19.36 -20.06 29.36
C ASP A 16 19.83 -21.52 29.27
N GLU A 17 19.99 -22.18 30.41
CA GLU A 17 20.47 -23.57 30.49
C GLU A 17 19.47 -24.57 29.88
N SER A 18 18.19 -24.22 29.79
CA SER A 18 17.14 -25.05 29.18
C SER A 18 17.15 -25.02 27.65
N ILE A 19 17.84 -24.05 27.04
CA ILE A 19 17.92 -23.93 25.58
C ILE A 19 19.00 -24.89 25.06
N PRO A 20 18.70 -25.78 24.09
CA PRO A 20 19.72 -26.58 23.43
C PRO A 20 20.81 -25.70 22.79
N GLY A 21 22.04 -25.78 23.31
CA GLY A 21 23.15 -24.91 22.90
C GLY A 21 23.43 -23.75 23.85
N GLY A 22 22.57 -23.52 24.85
CA GLY A 22 22.73 -22.51 25.91
C GLY A 22 22.36 -21.08 25.51
N GLU A 23 22.08 -20.85 24.23
CA GLU A 23 21.73 -19.53 23.71
C GLU A 23 20.69 -19.61 22.57
N PHE A 24 19.84 -18.59 22.49
CA PHE A 24 18.87 -18.41 21.41
C PHE A 24 18.89 -16.96 20.93
N PRO A 25 19.28 -16.70 19.67
CA PRO A 25 19.20 -15.35 19.12
C PRO A 25 17.74 -14.96 18.90
N LEU A 26 17.38 -13.72 19.23
CA LEU A 26 16.01 -13.22 19.18
C LEU A 26 15.93 -11.89 18.44
N LEU A 27 15.33 -11.89 17.25
CA LEU A 27 15.11 -10.68 16.46
C LEU A 27 14.16 -9.73 17.17
N SER A 28 14.68 -8.54 17.48
CA SER A 28 14.04 -7.55 18.33
C SER A 28 14.13 -6.16 17.74
N ARG A 29 13.34 -5.23 18.28
CA ARG A 29 13.39 -3.81 17.94
C ARG A 29 13.51 -2.97 19.21
N ILE A 30 14.39 -1.98 19.18
CA ILE A 30 14.58 -1.04 20.28
C ILE A 30 13.32 -0.17 20.44
N ARG A 31 12.66 -0.24 21.59
CA ARG A 31 11.49 0.58 21.94
C ARG A 31 11.88 1.90 22.63
N GLU A 32 12.85 1.80 23.52
CA GLU A 32 13.31 2.89 24.38
C GLU A 32 14.81 2.78 24.57
N VAL A 33 15.48 3.94 24.57
CA VAL A 33 16.92 4.07 24.76
C VAL A 33 17.11 4.93 26.00
N TYR A 34 17.78 4.39 27.01
CA TYR A 34 18.08 5.14 28.21
C TYR A 34 19.32 6.02 28.01
N LEU A 35 19.26 7.26 28.49
CA LEU A 35 20.33 8.26 28.40
C LEU A 35 20.86 8.61 29.80
N GLY A 36 22.03 9.25 29.87
CA GLY A 36 22.66 9.68 31.12
C GLY A 36 23.18 8.52 31.97
N ASN A 37 22.81 8.48 33.26
CA ASN A 37 23.29 7.46 34.22
C ASN A 37 22.91 6.01 33.87
N ASN A 38 22.02 5.83 32.88
CA ASN A 38 21.55 4.55 32.39
C ASN A 38 21.96 4.30 30.92
N GLU A 39 22.99 4.99 30.39
CA GLU A 39 23.50 4.74 29.03
C GLU A 39 23.91 3.27 28.85
N GLY A 40 23.61 2.70 27.68
CA GLY A 40 23.82 1.29 27.37
C GLY A 40 22.69 0.36 27.84
N ARG A 41 21.52 0.91 28.22
CA ARG A 41 20.32 0.16 28.58
C ARG A 41 19.19 0.42 27.59
N TYR A 42 18.42 -0.61 27.29
CA TYR A 42 17.39 -0.56 26.24
C TYR A 42 16.14 -1.35 26.65
N HIS A 43 14.96 -0.88 26.25
CA HIS A 43 13.78 -1.76 26.19
C HIS A 43 13.58 -2.24 24.76
N VAL A 44 13.16 -3.50 24.62
CA VAL A 44 12.97 -4.14 23.32
C VAL A 44 11.57 -4.71 23.16
N CYS A 45 11.19 -4.97 21.91
CA CYS A 45 10.06 -5.83 21.59
C CYS A 45 10.41 -6.80 20.47
N THR A 46 9.85 -7.99 20.53
CA THR A 46 9.91 -8.98 19.46
C THR A 46 8.66 -8.86 18.58
N LYS A 47 8.55 -9.74 17.56
CA LYS A 47 7.33 -9.85 16.75
C LYS A 47 6.11 -10.21 17.62
N TYR A 48 6.32 -11.06 18.62
CA TYR A 48 5.26 -11.68 19.43
C TYR A 48 4.99 -10.97 20.76
N ALA A 49 5.98 -10.31 21.35
CA ALA A 49 5.85 -9.77 22.70
C ALA A 49 6.59 -8.43 22.95
N LYS A 50 6.06 -7.67 23.91
CA LYS A 50 6.72 -6.51 24.52
C LYS A 50 7.41 -6.96 25.81
N VAL A 51 8.74 -6.88 25.83
CA VAL A 51 9.56 -7.27 26.98
C VAL A 51 9.60 -6.12 27.99
N LYS A 52 9.35 -6.42 29.27
CA LYS A 52 9.43 -5.44 30.36
C LYS A 52 10.83 -5.29 30.92
N ASP A 53 11.66 -6.32 30.83
CA ASP A 53 13.05 -6.25 31.30
C ASP A 53 13.89 -5.24 30.48
N VAL A 54 14.94 -4.75 31.12
CA VAL A 54 15.92 -3.83 30.54
C VAL A 54 17.10 -4.64 30.04
N ILE A 55 17.47 -4.44 28.78
CA ILE A 55 18.51 -5.18 28.08
C ILE A 55 19.78 -4.34 28.03
N PHE A 56 20.92 -4.97 28.28
CA PHE A 56 22.21 -4.28 28.26
C PHE A 56 22.83 -4.30 26.88
N GLU A 57 23.58 -3.25 26.54
CA GLU A 57 24.22 -3.08 25.23
C GLU A 57 25.08 -4.28 24.80
N CYS A 58 25.72 -4.95 25.76
CA CYS A 58 26.57 -6.11 25.49
C CYS A 58 25.81 -7.36 25.03
N GLU A 59 24.49 -7.39 25.20
CA GLU A 59 23.60 -8.48 24.81
C GLU A 59 22.97 -8.24 23.43
N ILE A 60 23.31 -7.12 22.79
CA ILE A 60 22.66 -6.62 21.58
C ILE A 60 23.68 -6.51 20.44
N VAL A 61 23.32 -7.07 19.29
CA VAL A 61 24.05 -6.96 18.02
C VAL A 61 23.17 -6.27 16.99
N ASP A 62 23.77 -5.48 16.10
CA ASP A 62 23.02 -4.86 15.01
C ASP A 62 22.47 -5.95 14.08
N ALA A 63 21.19 -5.88 13.71
CA ALA A 63 20.59 -6.90 12.85
C ALA A 63 21.24 -6.91 11.46
N ASP A 64 21.75 -5.76 11.00
CA ASP A 64 22.48 -5.64 9.74
C ASP A 64 23.84 -6.38 9.76
N GLU A 65 24.39 -6.68 10.94
CA GLU A 65 25.60 -7.50 11.07
C GLU A 65 25.29 -9.01 11.02
N CYS A 66 24.02 -9.39 11.22
CA CYS A 66 23.55 -10.79 11.32
C CYS A 66 22.70 -11.25 10.11
N ILE A 67 22.78 -10.54 8.97
CA ILE A 67 21.96 -10.75 7.75
C ILE A 67 21.93 -12.22 7.27
N HIS A 68 22.95 -13.01 7.55
CA HIS A 68 23.05 -14.40 7.06
C HIS A 68 22.27 -15.43 7.89
N GLU A 69 21.89 -15.11 9.14
CA GLU A 69 21.27 -16.06 10.05
C GLU A 69 19.75 -15.90 10.17
N TYR A 70 19.23 -14.77 9.68
CA TYR A 70 17.82 -14.44 9.73
C TYR A 70 17.29 -14.07 8.35
N ASP A 71 16.16 -14.66 8.01
CA ASP A 71 15.38 -14.25 6.86
C ASP A 71 14.78 -12.87 7.18
N LEU A 72 15.50 -11.81 6.77
CA LEU A 72 15.07 -10.42 6.93
C LEU A 72 13.81 -10.10 6.11
N GLU A 73 13.33 -11.05 5.30
CA GLU A 73 12.03 -11.02 4.64
C GLU A 73 10.86 -11.28 5.62
N ASP A 74 11.12 -11.66 6.87
CA ASP A 74 10.06 -11.82 7.86
C ASP A 74 9.44 -10.45 8.22
N ASP A 75 8.22 -10.22 7.73
CA ASP A 75 7.41 -8.98 7.83
C ASP A 75 7.26 -8.51 9.30
N PHE A 76 8.29 -7.84 9.83
CA PHE A 76 8.27 -7.25 11.17
C PHE A 76 7.46 -5.94 11.14
N ASN A 77 6.14 -6.10 11.01
CA ASN A 77 5.21 -5.02 10.72
C ASN A 77 4.94 -4.13 11.96
N PHE A 78 5.29 -2.85 11.86
CA PHE A 78 5.43 -1.90 12.98
C PHE A 78 4.13 -1.64 13.78
N HIS A 79 2.97 -1.91 13.18
CA HIS A 79 1.66 -1.55 13.74
C HIS A 79 0.94 -2.71 14.44
N ILE A 80 1.47 -3.95 14.35
CA ILE A 80 0.76 -5.17 14.78
C ILE A 80 1.54 -5.93 15.89
N ASN A 81 2.79 -5.56 16.16
CA ASN A 81 3.70 -6.41 16.94
C ASN A 81 3.57 -6.27 18.46
N GLY A 82 3.64 -7.42 19.14
CA GLY A 82 3.63 -7.56 20.59
C GLY A 82 2.27 -7.39 21.26
N ARG A 83 1.30 -8.28 20.97
CA ARG A 83 0.03 -8.33 21.73
C ARG A 83 0.27 -8.73 23.18
N ALA A 84 1.20 -9.66 23.41
CA ALA A 84 1.56 -10.11 24.75
C ALA A 84 2.56 -9.14 25.40
N ARG A 85 2.40 -8.90 26.70
CA ARG A 85 3.43 -8.29 27.55
C ARG A 85 4.05 -9.40 28.37
N VAL A 86 5.37 -9.57 28.25
CA VAL A 86 6.14 -10.59 28.96
C VAL A 86 7.13 -9.92 29.88
N GLN A 87 7.49 -10.59 30.97
CA GLN A 87 8.44 -10.04 31.92
C GLN A 87 9.85 -10.09 31.33
N SER A 88 10.28 -11.28 30.89
CA SER A 88 11.67 -11.56 30.51
C SER A 88 11.88 -11.84 29.02
N LEU A 89 13.14 -11.80 28.59
CA LEU A 89 13.56 -12.23 27.25
C LEU A 89 13.29 -13.72 27.01
N LEU A 90 13.42 -14.57 28.03
CA LEU A 90 13.16 -16.01 27.91
C LEU A 90 11.69 -16.28 27.59
N GLU A 91 10.76 -15.61 28.28
CA GLU A 91 9.33 -15.68 27.96
C GLU A 91 9.05 -15.17 26.54
N ALA A 92 9.74 -14.10 26.12
CA ALA A 92 9.62 -13.59 24.76
C ALA A 92 10.12 -14.58 23.71
N ALA A 93 11.22 -15.28 24.01
CA ALA A 93 11.82 -16.29 23.15
C ALA A 93 10.92 -17.51 23.03
N GLN A 94 10.30 -17.99 24.12
CA GLN A 94 9.36 -19.12 24.10
C GLN A 94 8.12 -18.89 23.23
N LEU A 95 7.76 -17.63 22.97
CA LEU A 95 6.68 -17.26 22.05
C LEU A 95 7.11 -17.28 20.58
N ASP A 96 8.42 -17.37 20.29
CA ASP A 96 8.93 -17.46 18.93
C ASP A 96 8.74 -18.88 18.37
N PRO A 97 8.13 -19.06 17.18
CA PRO A 97 7.94 -20.37 16.56
C PRO A 97 9.24 -21.13 16.29
N LYS A 98 10.39 -20.43 16.19
CA LYS A 98 11.71 -21.05 16.01
C LYS A 98 12.33 -21.50 17.32
N PHE A 99 11.74 -21.16 18.47
CA PHE A 99 12.26 -21.55 19.76
C PHE A 99 12.23 -23.07 19.91
N PRO A 100 13.33 -23.70 20.34
CA PRO A 100 13.39 -25.15 20.50
C PRO A 100 12.37 -25.59 21.55
N GLN A 101 11.32 -26.28 21.11
CA GLN A 101 10.42 -26.96 22.02
C GLN A 101 11.21 -28.12 22.62
N GLY A 102 11.63 -27.96 23.88
CA GLY A 102 12.26 -29.05 24.61
C GLY A 102 11.37 -30.28 24.48
N GLU A 103 11.96 -31.42 24.11
CA GLU A 103 11.27 -32.71 24.05
C GLU A 103 10.74 -33.01 25.45
N SER A 104 9.54 -32.52 25.76
CA SER A 104 8.86 -32.87 26.99
C SER A 104 8.63 -34.37 26.91
N SER A 105 9.41 -35.11 27.69
CA SER A 105 9.35 -36.55 27.85
C SER A 105 7.99 -36.93 28.43
N SER A 106 6.97 -36.95 27.58
CA SER A 106 5.64 -37.47 27.88
C SER A 106 5.58 -38.92 27.41
N ASP A 107 6.39 -39.76 28.06
CA ASP A 107 6.22 -41.21 28.10
C ASP A 107 5.95 -41.61 29.56
N GLU A 108 4.87 -41.06 30.12
CA GLU A 108 4.27 -41.57 31.36
C GLU A 108 2.88 -42.12 31.07
N SER A 109 2.87 -43.43 30.79
CA SER A 109 1.87 -44.43 31.17
C SER A 109 0.67 -43.90 31.98
N ILE A 110 -0.48 -43.75 31.32
CA ILE A 110 -1.80 -43.61 31.95
C ILE A 110 -2.12 -44.90 32.71
N GLY A 111 -2.09 -44.82 34.04
CA GLY A 111 -2.66 -45.80 34.96
C GLY A 111 -3.98 -45.28 35.53
N GLU A 112 -5.01 -46.12 35.47
CA GLU A 112 -6.36 -45.91 35.97
C GLU A 112 -6.41 -45.61 37.49
N GLY A 113 -7.34 -44.76 37.92
CA GLY A 113 -7.62 -44.52 39.35
C GLY A 113 -8.85 -43.65 39.58
N GLU A 114 -9.92 -44.28 40.05
CA GLU A 114 -11.28 -43.76 40.30
C GLU A 114 -11.41 -42.86 41.55
N GLY A 115 -12.53 -42.12 41.62
CA GLY A 115 -13.17 -41.61 42.86
C GLY A 115 -12.89 -40.13 43.16
N GLU A 116 -13.79 -39.29 43.68
CA GLU A 116 -15.11 -39.44 44.28
C GLU A 116 -15.85 -38.08 44.19
N ALA A 117 -17.18 -38.13 44.34
CA ALA A 117 -18.11 -37.00 44.32
C ALA A 117 -18.36 -36.39 45.72
N SER A 118 -18.68 -35.10 45.79
CA SER A 118 -19.60 -34.50 46.76
C SER A 118 -20.27 -33.29 46.09
N ASP A 119 -21.59 -33.17 45.96
CA ASP A 119 -22.69 -33.18 46.94
C ASP A 119 -22.77 -31.88 47.76
N VAL A 120 -23.64 -30.95 47.35
CA VAL A 120 -24.22 -29.89 48.20
C VAL A 120 -25.63 -29.55 47.70
N GLU A 121 -26.57 -29.63 48.63
CA GLU A 121 -28.01 -29.44 48.51
C GLU A 121 -28.50 -27.98 48.53
N GLU A 122 -29.62 -27.78 47.83
CA GLU A 122 -30.93 -27.24 48.29
C GLU A 122 -31.02 -26.10 49.34
N ALA A 123 -31.68 -25.00 48.94
CA ALA A 123 -32.68 -24.19 49.68
C ALA A 123 -32.87 -22.87 48.90
N GLY A 124 -34.04 -22.25 48.68
CA GLY A 124 -35.35 -22.31 49.33
C GLY A 124 -35.83 -20.86 49.55
N GLY A 125 -37.08 -20.53 49.17
CA GLY A 125 -37.82 -19.33 49.60
C GLY A 125 -38.16 -18.32 48.49
N GLN A 126 -39.38 -18.29 47.93
CA GLN A 126 -40.68 -17.74 48.39
C GLN A 126 -40.83 -16.20 48.32
N GLU A 127 -41.86 -15.79 47.55
CA GLU A 127 -42.85 -14.71 47.81
C GLU A 127 -42.34 -13.24 47.77
N ASP A 128 -43.04 -12.21 47.29
CA ASP A 128 -44.44 -12.03 46.86
C ASP A 128 -44.60 -10.65 46.17
N ARG A 129 -45.75 -10.47 45.48
CA ARG A 129 -46.54 -9.22 45.32
C ARG A 129 -46.26 -8.13 44.25
N VAL A 130 -47.09 -8.19 43.19
CA VAL A 130 -48.22 -7.27 42.81
C VAL A 130 -47.97 -5.74 42.72
N SER A 131 -48.09 -5.14 41.51
CA SER A 131 -49.26 -4.33 41.08
C SER A 131 -49.05 -3.53 39.77
N ASN A 132 -50.02 -3.67 38.86
CA ASN A 132 -50.53 -2.82 37.77
C ASN A 132 -50.06 -1.35 37.59
N ALA A 133 -49.97 -0.93 36.32
CA ALA A 133 -50.82 0.10 35.63
C ALA A 133 -50.08 0.65 34.40
N ASP A 134 -50.56 0.39 33.18
CA ASP A 134 -51.32 1.33 32.32
C ASP A 134 -50.58 2.62 31.94
N ALA A 135 -50.31 2.81 30.64
CA ALA A 135 -50.85 3.92 29.83
C ALA A 135 -50.21 3.98 28.43
N GLU A 136 -51.10 4.05 27.44
CA GLU A 136 -50.86 4.27 26.02
C GLU A 136 -50.20 5.62 25.70
N ALA A 137 -49.57 5.72 24.52
CA ALA A 137 -49.75 6.89 23.64
C ALA A 137 -49.19 6.63 22.23
N ASN A 138 -50.09 6.77 21.26
CA ASN A 138 -49.91 6.82 19.81
C ASN A 138 -48.98 7.97 19.36
N GLY A 139 -48.49 7.86 18.11
CA GLY A 139 -47.90 9.00 17.40
C GLY A 139 -47.44 8.66 15.98
N ASP A 140 -48.40 8.41 15.08
CA ASP A 140 -48.23 8.50 13.63
C ASP A 140 -47.74 9.89 13.20
N ALA A 141 -46.91 9.94 12.16
CA ALA A 141 -46.92 11.00 11.15
C ALA A 141 -46.19 10.55 9.88
N ASP A 142 -47.01 10.21 8.87
CA ASP A 142 -46.71 10.29 7.45
C ASP A 142 -46.21 11.70 7.06
N ASP A 143 -45.32 11.81 6.08
CA ASP A 143 -45.50 12.83 5.05
C ASP A 143 -44.88 12.41 3.71
N GLU A 144 -45.64 12.68 2.67
CA GLU A 144 -45.58 12.13 1.31
C GLU A 144 -44.76 13.00 0.35
N ALA A 145 -44.34 12.34 -0.74
CA ALA A 145 -44.25 12.77 -2.13
C ALA A 145 -43.89 14.23 -2.52
N ASP A 146 -42.95 14.36 -3.46
CA ASP A 146 -43.20 15.21 -4.63
C ASP A 146 -42.49 14.68 -5.89
N GLU A 147 -43.19 14.83 -7.01
CA GLU A 147 -42.98 14.24 -8.34
C GLU A 147 -42.25 15.22 -9.30
N SER A 148 -41.94 14.68 -10.49
CA SER A 148 -41.86 15.36 -11.80
C SER A 148 -40.57 16.14 -12.13
N ASP A 149 -40.09 16.27 -13.37
CA ASP A 149 -40.66 16.00 -14.68
C ASP A 149 -39.56 15.97 -15.77
N GLU A 150 -39.95 15.48 -16.95
CA GLU A 150 -39.17 15.15 -18.16
C GLU A 150 -38.64 16.34 -19.02
N ALA A 151 -37.88 15.95 -20.07
CA ALA A 151 -37.72 16.54 -21.42
C ALA A 151 -36.30 17.02 -21.79
N ASN A 152 -35.52 16.33 -22.64
CA ASN A 152 -35.64 16.13 -24.11
C ASN A 152 -35.22 17.36 -24.94
N VAL A 153 -34.05 17.31 -25.60
CA VAL A 153 -33.72 18.04 -26.85
C VAL A 153 -32.66 17.26 -27.64
N GLU A 154 -33.05 16.76 -28.81
CA GLU A 154 -32.16 16.35 -29.92
C GLU A 154 -31.67 17.59 -30.71
N ASP A 155 -30.59 17.41 -31.49
CA ASP A 155 -30.55 17.71 -32.94
C ASP A 155 -29.38 18.60 -33.49
N ILE A 156 -28.91 18.16 -34.67
CA ILE A 156 -28.12 18.77 -35.78
C ILE A 156 -26.65 19.18 -35.58
N GLY A 157 -25.78 18.70 -36.50
CA GLY A 157 -24.63 19.52 -36.95
C GLY A 157 -23.52 18.81 -37.72
N GLN A 158 -23.73 18.58 -39.01
CA GLN A 158 -22.79 18.02 -39.99
C GLN A 158 -21.89 19.12 -40.62
N GLU A 159 -20.86 18.70 -41.38
CA GLU A 159 -19.93 19.47 -42.25
C GLU A 159 -18.65 19.99 -41.55
N GLY A 160 -17.43 19.79 -42.04
CA GLY A 160 -16.94 19.50 -43.40
C GLY A 160 -15.95 20.60 -43.79
N SER A 161 -14.64 20.31 -43.83
CA SER A 161 -13.67 21.10 -44.60
C SER A 161 -12.36 20.33 -44.77
N GLN A 162 -12.13 19.93 -46.01
CA GLN A 162 -10.85 19.54 -46.58
C GLN A 162 -9.99 20.80 -46.76
N SER A 163 -8.68 20.71 -46.50
CA SER A 163 -7.71 21.48 -47.28
C SER A 163 -6.37 20.77 -47.33
N ASP A 164 -6.03 20.37 -48.54
CA ASP A 164 -4.72 19.90 -48.98
C ASP A 164 -3.64 20.96 -48.75
N ASN A 165 -2.43 20.51 -48.35
CA ASN A 165 -1.19 21.12 -48.82
C ASN A 165 -0.03 20.14 -48.60
N GLU A 166 0.46 19.57 -49.70
CA GLU A 166 1.77 18.91 -49.79
C GLU A 166 2.88 19.96 -50.14
N PRO A 167 4.12 19.58 -50.55
CA PRO A 167 5.30 19.85 -49.72
C PRO A 167 6.39 20.66 -50.46
N SER A 168 7.39 21.12 -49.72
CA SER A 168 8.68 21.58 -50.25
C SER A 168 9.64 21.66 -49.07
N SER A 169 10.94 21.40 -49.14
CA SER A 169 11.87 20.83 -50.12
C SER A 169 13.22 20.81 -49.39
N ASP A 170 14.08 19.85 -49.73
CA ASP A 170 15.50 19.75 -49.36
C ASP A 170 16.27 21.09 -49.38
N VAL A 171 17.21 21.29 -48.44
CA VAL A 171 18.68 21.56 -48.60
C VAL A 171 19.29 21.52 -47.16
N ASN A 172 20.14 20.57 -46.73
CA ASN A 172 21.59 20.37 -46.91
C ASN A 172 22.53 21.37 -46.18
N GLU A 173 23.70 20.87 -45.75
CA GLU A 173 24.91 21.50 -45.15
C GLU A 173 24.92 21.47 -43.59
N GLU A 174 25.63 20.56 -42.91
CA GLU A 174 27.10 20.37 -42.77
C GLU A 174 27.84 21.66 -42.37
N ASP A 175 28.23 21.73 -41.10
CA ASP A 175 29.41 22.43 -40.53
C ASP A 175 29.46 21.99 -39.04
N ASP A 176 30.39 21.12 -38.63
CA ASP A 176 31.77 21.43 -38.22
C ASP A 176 31.83 22.67 -37.32
N GLU A 177 32.04 22.47 -36.01
CA GLU A 177 33.24 22.96 -35.33
C GLU A 177 33.34 22.33 -33.92
N GLU A 178 34.44 21.60 -33.76
CA GLU A 178 35.08 21.32 -32.48
C GLU A 178 35.41 22.65 -31.80
N ASP A 179 35.12 22.80 -30.51
CA ASP A 179 35.77 23.86 -29.76
C ASP A 179 36.06 23.47 -28.32
N GLU A 180 37.18 24.03 -27.88
CA GLU A 180 38.13 23.47 -26.95
C GLU A 180 37.79 23.70 -25.48
N HIS A 181 38.52 22.95 -24.66
CA HIS A 181 38.84 23.19 -23.26
C HIS A 181 38.75 24.65 -22.78
N HIS A 182 38.08 24.85 -21.65
CA HIS A 182 38.54 25.80 -20.65
C HIS A 182 38.42 25.18 -19.25
N GLU A 183 39.55 24.71 -18.74
CA GLU A 183 39.83 24.73 -17.30
C GLU A 183 39.94 26.20 -16.89
N GLU A 184 39.32 26.57 -15.76
CA GLU A 184 39.86 27.59 -14.87
C GLU A 184 39.32 27.35 -13.46
N ASP A 185 40.29 27.30 -12.55
CA ASP A 185 40.19 27.22 -11.11
C ASP A 185 39.40 28.41 -10.53
N ASP A 186 38.59 28.16 -9.50
CA ASP A 186 38.15 29.23 -8.61
C ASP A 186 38.29 28.78 -7.16
N ASP A 187 39.47 29.08 -6.61
CA ASP A 187 39.80 29.05 -5.19
C ASP A 187 39.13 30.26 -4.50
N GLY A 188 38.07 29.99 -3.74
CA GLY A 188 37.38 30.96 -2.89
C GLY A 188 37.42 30.54 -1.43
N GLU A 189 38.52 30.84 -0.76
CA GLU A 189 38.70 30.77 0.69
C GLU A 189 37.72 31.70 1.46
N GLU A 190 37.36 31.23 2.66
CA GLU A 190 37.09 31.96 3.91
C GLU A 190 35.98 33.03 3.95
N GLU A 191 35.03 32.88 4.87
CA GLU A 191 35.07 33.67 6.11
C GLU A 191 34.01 33.22 7.15
N ASP A 192 34.44 33.36 8.40
CA ASP A 192 33.77 33.19 9.68
C ASP A 192 32.32 33.69 9.75
N HIS A 193 31.46 32.94 10.43
CA HIS A 193 30.42 33.54 11.27
C HIS A 193 30.19 32.73 12.55
N GLN A 194 30.90 33.20 13.58
CA GLN A 194 30.48 33.46 14.97
C GLN A 194 29.27 32.68 15.52
N GLU A 195 29.62 31.93 16.55
CA GLU A 195 28.85 31.53 17.72
C GLU A 195 27.97 32.69 18.23
N ASP A 196 26.67 32.41 18.41
CA ASP A 196 25.84 33.09 19.41
C ASP A 196 25.17 32.00 20.24
N ASP A 197 25.67 31.91 21.47
CA ASP A 197 24.98 31.37 22.65
C ASP A 197 23.67 32.13 22.83
N ASP A 198 22.57 31.41 23.03
CA ASP A 198 21.48 31.89 23.89
C ASP A 198 20.90 30.68 24.62
N GLU A 199 21.31 30.62 25.89
CA GLU A 199 20.66 29.93 27.00
C GLU A 199 19.22 30.45 27.13
N ASP A 200 18.25 29.55 27.30
CA ASP A 200 17.10 29.84 28.16
C ASP A 200 16.57 28.52 28.73
N GLU A 201 16.61 28.51 30.05
CA GLU A 201 16.18 27.48 30.99
C GLU A 201 14.64 27.44 31.12
N ASP A 202 14.16 26.47 31.91
CA ASP A 202 12.88 26.49 32.64
C ASP A 202 11.59 26.21 31.84
N ASP A 203 10.59 25.47 32.30
CA ASP A 203 10.37 24.61 33.46
C ASP A 203 9.00 23.92 33.20
N GLU A 204 8.56 23.09 34.15
CA GLU A 204 7.15 22.67 34.37
C GLU A 204 6.70 21.35 33.73
N ASP A 205 7.05 20.26 34.43
CA ASP A 205 6.09 19.41 35.13
C ASP A 205 4.63 19.45 34.66
N GLU A 206 4.19 18.44 33.89
CA GLU A 206 2.79 18.02 33.94
C GLU A 206 2.67 16.54 34.30
N LYS A 207 1.81 16.35 35.29
CA LYS A 207 1.64 15.19 36.15
C LYS A 207 0.92 14.06 35.45
N GLU A 208 1.29 12.86 35.89
CA GLU A 208 0.51 11.64 35.84
C GLU A 208 -0.94 11.87 36.27
N GLU A 209 -1.90 11.51 35.41
CA GLU A 209 -3.19 11.01 35.87
C GLU A 209 -3.42 9.63 35.25
N GLU A 210 -3.25 8.62 36.10
CA GLU A 210 -3.82 7.29 35.98
C GLU A 210 -5.32 7.41 35.72
N ARG A 211 -5.82 6.77 34.66
CA ARG A 211 -7.23 6.42 34.57
C ARG A 211 -7.39 4.92 34.53
N GLU A 212 -8.06 4.49 35.59
CA GLU A 212 -8.47 3.16 35.96
C GLU A 212 -9.30 2.46 34.88
N ASP A 213 -9.25 1.13 35.01
CA ASP A 213 -9.90 0.12 34.23
C ASP A 213 -11.42 0.31 34.11
N THR A 214 -11.96 0.04 32.93
CA THR A 214 -13.37 -0.29 32.77
C THR A 214 -13.45 -1.62 32.04
N GLU A 215 -13.44 -2.70 32.81
CA GLU A 215 -13.93 -4.01 32.40
C GLU A 215 -15.44 -3.89 32.13
N MET A 216 -15.85 -4.15 30.89
CA MET A 216 -17.24 -4.38 30.53
C MET A 216 -17.39 -5.83 30.09
N HIS A 217 -18.12 -6.56 30.94
CA HIS A 217 -18.54 -7.93 30.73
C HIS A 217 -19.33 -8.12 29.44
N ASP A 218 -18.89 -9.13 28.70
CA ASP A 218 -19.64 -9.98 27.80
C ASP A 218 -20.96 -10.46 28.46
N LEU A 219 -22.08 -10.43 27.73
CA LEU A 219 -23.16 -11.42 27.80
C LEU A 219 -24.33 -11.08 26.83
N ARG A 220 -24.80 -12.16 26.19
CA ARG A 220 -26.08 -12.38 25.47
C ARG A 220 -26.16 -11.87 24.03
N SER A 221 -26.75 -12.62 23.08
CA SER A 221 -27.49 -13.86 23.18
C SER A 221 -27.62 -14.50 21.81
N LYS A 222 -27.59 -15.83 21.80
CA LYS A 222 -28.03 -16.69 20.72
C LYS A 222 -29.47 -16.34 20.32
N ASN A 223 -29.72 -16.21 19.02
CA ASN A 223 -30.99 -16.59 18.43
C ASN A 223 -30.74 -17.26 17.08
N ASN A 224 -31.06 -18.55 17.04
CA ASN A 224 -31.17 -19.36 15.84
C ASN A 224 -32.43 -18.95 15.05
N THR A 225 -32.28 -18.85 13.75
CA THR A 225 -33.30 -19.02 12.70
C THR A 225 -32.48 -19.15 11.42
N ASP A 226 -31.94 -20.32 11.08
CA ASP A 226 -32.60 -21.41 10.36
C ASP A 226 -33.72 -20.92 9.45
N GLU A 227 -33.36 -20.45 8.24
CA GLU A 227 -33.97 -20.80 6.95
C GLU A 227 -33.04 -20.31 5.82
N GLY A 228 -32.87 -21.10 4.75
CA GLY A 228 -32.36 -20.56 3.46
C GLY A 228 -31.23 -21.32 2.77
N LEU A 229 -31.37 -22.63 2.61
CA LEU A 229 -30.62 -23.42 1.62
C LEU A 229 -30.79 -22.82 0.21
N ARG A 230 -29.75 -22.21 -0.36
CA ARG A 230 -29.44 -22.07 -1.80
C ARG A 230 -28.23 -21.14 -1.98
N ASP A 231 -27.02 -21.70 -2.02
CA ASP A 231 -25.83 -21.13 -2.71
C ASP A 231 -24.60 -22.05 -2.53
N ARG A 232 -24.76 -23.35 -2.81
CA ARG A 232 -23.68 -24.34 -2.64
C ARG A 232 -22.96 -24.74 -3.94
N ASP A 233 -23.32 -24.15 -5.07
CA ASP A 233 -22.82 -24.60 -6.38
C ASP A 233 -21.75 -23.67 -7.02
N ARG A 234 -21.29 -22.60 -6.34
CA ARG A 234 -20.21 -21.73 -6.85
C ARG A 234 -18.83 -21.94 -6.21
N ASP A 235 -18.75 -22.55 -5.03
CA ASP A 235 -17.47 -22.74 -4.31
C ASP A 235 -16.78 -24.09 -4.60
N ALA A 236 -17.41 -24.96 -5.40
CA ALA A 236 -16.84 -26.27 -5.74
C ALA A 236 -15.77 -26.22 -6.84
N GLU A 237 -15.76 -25.17 -7.68
CA GLU A 237 -14.77 -25.01 -8.75
C GLU A 237 -13.44 -24.43 -8.24
N ASP A 238 -13.44 -23.62 -7.17
CA ASP A 238 -12.20 -23.02 -6.62
C ASP A 238 -11.38 -24.04 -5.81
N ARG A 239 -12.01 -25.05 -5.17
CA ARG A 239 -11.29 -26.10 -4.40
C ARG A 239 -10.58 -27.15 -5.27
N HIS A 240 -10.96 -27.29 -6.54
CA HIS A 240 -10.27 -28.19 -7.46
C HIS A 240 -9.04 -27.53 -8.12
N ALA A 241 -8.92 -26.20 -8.08
CA ALA A 241 -7.75 -25.48 -8.57
C ALA A 241 -6.59 -25.49 -7.56
N GLU A 242 -6.86 -25.40 -6.26
CA GLU A 242 -5.82 -25.36 -5.21
C GLU A 242 -5.02 -26.67 -5.08
N ASN A 243 -5.62 -27.83 -5.41
CA ASN A 243 -4.94 -29.14 -5.31
C ASN A 243 -4.16 -29.56 -6.57
N GLN A 244 -4.02 -28.69 -7.59
CA GLN A 244 -3.17 -28.95 -8.77
C GLN A 244 -1.95 -28.02 -8.87
N GLU A 245 -1.75 -27.09 -7.94
CA GLU A 245 -0.60 -26.17 -7.95
C GLU A 245 0.67 -26.73 -7.28
N GLU A 246 0.62 -27.92 -6.68
CA GLU A 246 1.78 -28.56 -6.05
C GLU A 246 2.80 -29.15 -7.04
N VAL A 247 2.70 -28.89 -8.35
CA VAL A 247 3.61 -29.45 -9.36
C VAL A 247 3.95 -28.42 -10.45
N ARG A 248 5.02 -27.63 -10.26
CA ARG A 248 6.16 -27.42 -11.21
C ARG A 248 7.01 -26.19 -10.88
N GLU A 249 7.82 -26.25 -9.83
CA GLU A 249 9.01 -25.37 -9.67
C GLU A 249 10.17 -25.70 -10.65
N GLY A 250 9.89 -26.43 -11.74
CA GLY A 250 10.89 -26.95 -12.67
C GLY A 250 10.71 -26.53 -14.13
N GLN A 251 9.79 -25.62 -14.46
CA GLN A 251 9.68 -25.10 -15.81
C GLN A 251 10.78 -24.06 -16.04
N SER A 252 11.83 -24.44 -16.77
CA SER A 252 12.90 -23.51 -17.14
C SER A 252 12.31 -22.29 -17.86
N PRO A 253 12.89 -21.08 -17.69
CA PRO A 253 12.42 -19.85 -18.35
C PRO A 253 12.20 -19.99 -19.86
N ALA A 254 12.90 -20.95 -20.50
CA ALA A 254 12.75 -21.26 -21.91
C ALA A 254 11.37 -21.83 -22.30
N THR A 255 10.59 -22.37 -21.35
CA THR A 255 9.34 -23.09 -21.66
C THR A 255 8.15 -22.15 -21.91
N TRP A 256 7.89 -21.18 -21.04
CA TRP A 256 6.77 -20.26 -21.23
C TRP A 256 7.00 -19.28 -22.40
N ILE A 257 8.25 -18.86 -22.62
CA ILE A 257 8.61 -17.95 -23.73
C ILE A 257 8.30 -18.61 -25.07
N GLN A 258 8.65 -19.89 -25.26
CA GLN A 258 8.32 -20.63 -26.49
C GLN A 258 6.81 -20.72 -26.72
N MET A 259 6.03 -20.91 -25.66
CA MET A 259 4.57 -20.95 -25.73
C MET A 259 3.98 -19.57 -26.07
N ALA A 260 4.48 -18.51 -25.45
CA ALA A 260 4.08 -17.14 -25.73
C ALA A 260 4.47 -16.70 -27.15
N GLN A 261 5.62 -17.15 -27.68
CA GLN A 261 6.04 -16.90 -29.06
C GLN A 261 5.11 -17.55 -30.09
N ALA A 262 4.48 -18.68 -29.75
CA ALA A 262 3.51 -19.35 -30.61
C ALA A 262 2.11 -18.68 -30.57
N ASP A 263 1.84 -17.81 -29.59
CA ASP A 263 0.60 -17.07 -29.46
C ASP A 263 0.76 -15.65 -30.05
N PRO A 264 0.00 -15.26 -31.09
CA PRO A 264 0.20 -13.98 -31.79
C PRO A 264 -0.12 -12.74 -30.93
N VAL A 265 -0.91 -12.90 -29.86
CA VAL A 265 -1.20 -11.83 -28.90
C VAL A 265 -0.08 -11.75 -27.88
N LEU A 266 0.24 -12.87 -27.22
CA LEU A 266 1.26 -12.88 -26.17
C LEU A 266 2.67 -12.61 -26.70
N GLN A 267 2.99 -13.00 -27.93
CA GLN A 267 4.27 -12.72 -28.57
C GLN A 267 4.62 -11.23 -28.50
N LYS A 268 3.62 -10.36 -28.73
CA LYS A 268 3.80 -8.90 -28.67
C LYS A 268 3.97 -8.41 -27.24
N CYS A 269 3.46 -9.14 -26.25
CA CYS A 269 3.49 -8.79 -24.84
C CYS A 269 4.67 -9.40 -24.07
N ILE A 270 5.50 -10.26 -24.69
CA ILE A 270 6.66 -10.90 -24.03
C ILE A 270 7.51 -9.90 -23.23
N PRO A 271 7.92 -8.73 -23.78
CA PRO A 271 8.71 -7.77 -23.01
C PRO A 271 8.01 -7.28 -21.73
N GLY A 272 6.69 -7.07 -21.79
CA GLY A 272 5.88 -6.69 -20.62
C GLY A 272 5.76 -7.82 -19.60
N LEU A 273 5.64 -9.07 -20.05
CA LEU A 273 5.57 -10.24 -19.18
C LEU A 273 6.90 -10.50 -18.46
N GLU A 274 8.02 -10.46 -19.17
CA GLU A 274 9.36 -10.57 -18.56
C GLU A 274 9.58 -9.48 -17.50
N TYR A 275 9.13 -8.26 -17.81
CA TYR A 275 9.22 -7.13 -16.89
C TYR A 275 8.35 -7.31 -15.65
N ALA A 276 7.10 -7.74 -15.81
CA ALA A 276 6.18 -8.03 -14.72
C ALA A 276 6.72 -9.13 -13.78
N ILE A 277 7.30 -10.20 -14.35
CA ILE A 277 7.94 -11.28 -13.58
C ILE A 277 9.17 -10.75 -12.83
N LYS A 278 10.03 -9.99 -13.51
CA LYS A 278 11.28 -9.46 -12.93
C LYS A 278 11.03 -8.57 -11.72
N PHE A 279 10.00 -7.73 -11.77
CA PHE A 279 9.72 -6.74 -10.72
C PHE A 279 8.61 -7.17 -9.75
N GLY A 280 8.01 -8.34 -9.93
CA GLY A 280 6.92 -8.81 -9.06
C GLY A 280 5.68 -7.93 -9.15
N PHE A 281 5.16 -7.68 -10.35
CA PHE A 281 3.95 -6.87 -10.51
C PHE A 281 2.73 -7.54 -9.87
N PRO A 282 1.74 -6.75 -9.39
CA PRO A 282 0.45 -7.29 -8.96
C PRO A 282 -0.22 -8.12 -10.07
N SER A 283 -1.01 -9.11 -9.68
CA SER A 283 -1.72 -9.94 -10.66
C SER A 283 -2.72 -9.11 -11.47
N LEU A 284 -3.00 -9.56 -12.69
CA LEU A 284 -3.97 -8.90 -13.56
C LEU A 284 -5.36 -8.82 -12.91
N GLN A 285 -5.80 -9.85 -12.17
CA GLN A 285 -7.07 -9.79 -11.45
C GLN A 285 -7.08 -8.64 -10.43
N ARG A 286 -6.00 -8.46 -9.66
CA ARG A 286 -5.90 -7.35 -8.72
C ARG A 286 -5.96 -5.99 -9.41
N LEU A 287 -5.29 -5.84 -10.55
CA LEU A 287 -5.31 -4.60 -11.33
C LEU A 287 -6.68 -4.31 -11.96
N ASP A 288 -7.40 -5.34 -12.41
CA ASP A 288 -8.75 -5.24 -12.97
C ASP A 288 -9.73 -4.64 -11.95
N ARG A 289 -9.61 -4.98 -10.67
CA ARG A 289 -10.48 -4.45 -9.61
C ARG A 289 -10.38 -2.94 -9.42
N TYR A 290 -9.20 -2.35 -9.63
CA TYR A 290 -9.06 -0.89 -9.55
C TYR A 290 -9.74 -0.16 -10.71
N ARG A 291 -9.92 -0.83 -11.84
CA ARG A 291 -10.60 -0.28 -13.01
C ARG A 291 -12.12 -0.26 -12.82
N ASP A 292 -12.65 -1.27 -12.14
CA ASP A 292 -14.09 -1.51 -12.11
C ASP A 292 -14.82 -0.81 -10.96
N SER A 293 -14.10 -0.41 -9.89
CA SER A 293 -14.73 0.03 -8.64
C SER A 293 -14.11 1.30 -8.07
N VAL A 294 -14.93 2.36 -8.00
CA VAL A 294 -14.56 3.64 -7.37
C VAL A 294 -14.29 3.44 -5.87
N SER A 295 -15.13 2.65 -5.19
CA SER A 295 -15.00 2.41 -3.75
C SER A 295 -13.70 1.69 -3.40
N ILE A 296 -13.21 0.78 -4.24
CA ILE A 296 -11.88 0.15 -4.09
C ILE A 296 -10.76 1.18 -4.23
N VAL A 297 -10.82 2.06 -5.24
CA VAL A 297 -9.84 3.13 -5.44
C VAL A 297 -9.84 4.10 -4.26
N PHE A 298 -11.02 4.51 -3.81
CA PHE A 298 -11.19 5.41 -2.66
C PHE A 298 -10.68 4.76 -1.36
N TRP A 299 -10.99 3.48 -1.12
CA TRP A 299 -10.43 2.72 0.00
C TRP A 299 -8.91 2.68 -0.04
N ARG A 300 -8.31 2.38 -1.21
CA ARG A 300 -6.86 2.36 -1.32
C ARG A 300 -6.26 3.75 -1.06
N LEU A 301 -6.86 4.82 -1.59
CA LEU A 301 -6.42 6.19 -1.30
C LEU A 301 -6.47 6.50 0.21
N LYS A 302 -7.53 6.07 0.91
CA LYS A 302 -7.73 6.34 2.34
C LYS A 302 -6.76 5.57 3.22
N THR A 303 -6.40 4.36 2.81
CA THR A 303 -5.52 3.47 3.57
C THR A 303 -4.04 3.69 3.28
N THR A 304 -3.67 4.36 2.17
CA THR A 304 -2.28 4.71 1.88
C THR A 304 -1.75 5.77 2.86
N PRO A 305 -0.82 5.44 3.78
CA PRO A 305 -0.47 6.30 4.91
C PRO A 305 0.06 7.68 4.51
N LEU A 306 0.82 7.77 3.41
CA LEU A 306 1.51 8.99 2.99
C LEU A 306 0.62 10.01 2.28
N LEU A 307 -0.59 9.64 1.83
CA LEU A 307 -1.38 10.52 0.96
C LEU A 307 -1.96 11.73 1.69
N MET A 308 -2.51 11.51 2.88
CA MET A 308 -3.13 12.55 3.70
C MET A 308 -2.30 12.96 4.92
N ASP A 309 -1.10 12.39 5.08
CA ASP A 309 -0.20 12.73 6.17
C ASP A 309 0.12 14.24 6.15
N LYS A 310 -0.01 14.88 7.32
CA LYS A 310 0.31 16.29 7.52
C LYS A 310 1.78 16.50 7.94
N GLY A 311 2.46 15.43 8.31
CA GLY A 311 3.88 15.40 8.66
C GLY A 311 4.80 15.65 7.47
N GLU A 312 6.11 15.57 7.72
CA GLU A 312 7.15 15.90 6.73
C GLU A 312 7.18 14.94 5.54
N MET A 313 6.71 13.71 5.74
CA MET A 313 6.71 12.64 4.74
C MET A 313 5.45 12.63 3.89
N GLY A 314 4.41 13.39 4.27
CA GLY A 314 3.15 13.42 3.55
C GLY A 314 3.26 13.97 2.13
N LEU A 315 2.41 13.46 1.24
CA LEU A 315 2.42 13.81 -0.18
C LEU A 315 2.30 15.32 -0.40
N ALA A 316 1.45 16.00 0.38
CA ALA A 316 1.31 17.45 0.31
C ALA A 316 2.65 18.18 0.52
N LYS A 317 3.58 17.65 1.31
CA LYS A 317 4.91 18.26 1.52
C LYS A 317 5.92 17.85 0.45
N THR A 318 5.85 16.61 -0.02
CA THR A 318 6.90 16.00 -0.85
C THR A 318 6.67 16.13 -2.35
N TYR A 319 5.43 16.35 -2.84
CA TYR A 319 5.15 16.41 -4.29
C TYR A 319 6.02 17.42 -5.05
N ARG A 320 6.43 18.51 -4.41
CA ARG A 320 7.27 19.57 -5.02
C ARG A 320 8.68 19.11 -5.35
N ARG A 321 9.12 17.99 -4.78
CA ARG A 321 10.43 17.37 -5.06
C ARG A 321 10.38 16.43 -6.27
N THR A 322 9.21 16.29 -6.91
CA THR A 322 9.03 15.37 -8.03
C THR A 322 9.23 16.07 -9.38
N PRO A 323 9.66 15.33 -10.42
CA PRO A 323 9.72 15.83 -11.79
C PRO A 323 8.36 16.32 -12.30
N TYR A 324 7.26 15.70 -11.85
CA TYR A 324 5.89 16.05 -12.22
C TYR A 324 5.55 17.50 -11.88
N TYR A 325 5.87 17.92 -10.66
CA TYR A 325 5.65 19.31 -10.24
C TYR A 325 6.54 20.30 -11.00
N SER A 326 7.81 19.95 -11.23
CA SER A 326 8.73 20.78 -12.02
C SER A 326 8.23 20.98 -13.46
N ASN A 327 7.65 19.93 -14.06
CA ASN A 327 7.05 19.99 -15.39
C ASN A 327 5.80 20.86 -15.41
N PHE A 328 4.86 20.64 -14.49
CA PHE A 328 3.66 21.46 -14.33
C PHE A 328 4.02 22.96 -14.18
N ARG A 329 4.99 23.27 -13.32
CA ARG A 329 5.44 24.64 -13.07
C ARG A 329 6.07 25.28 -14.30
N SER A 330 7.00 24.57 -14.97
CA SER A 330 7.69 25.11 -16.14
C SER A 330 6.76 25.29 -17.33
N LEU A 331 5.79 24.39 -17.51
CA LEU A 331 4.72 24.53 -18.51
C LEU A 331 3.83 25.74 -18.22
N GLY A 332 3.40 25.90 -16.97
CA GLY A 332 2.63 27.08 -16.55
C GLY A 332 3.36 28.39 -16.76
N LEU A 333 4.66 28.44 -16.42
CA LEU A 333 5.51 29.61 -16.65
C LEU A 333 5.67 29.93 -18.14
N SER A 334 5.86 28.92 -19.00
CA SER A 334 5.96 29.11 -20.46
C SER A 334 4.65 29.61 -21.09
N LYS A 335 3.50 29.22 -20.54
CA LYS A 335 2.18 29.74 -20.95
C LYS A 335 1.96 31.19 -20.51
N CYS A 336 2.39 31.56 -19.30
CA CYS A 336 2.16 32.88 -18.71
C CYS A 336 3.18 33.93 -19.18
N ASN A 337 4.45 33.54 -19.29
CA ASN A 337 5.55 34.39 -19.70
C ASN A 337 6.13 33.78 -20.97
N LYS A 338 6.33 34.56 -22.04
CA LYS A 338 6.99 34.13 -23.29
C LYS A 338 8.48 33.75 -23.11
N THR A 339 8.87 33.33 -21.91
CA THR A 339 10.19 32.85 -21.51
C THR A 339 10.40 31.45 -22.08
N GLY A 340 10.77 31.41 -23.35
CA GLY A 340 11.29 30.22 -24.03
C GLY A 340 10.31 29.04 -24.16
N PRO A 341 10.68 28.04 -24.99
CA PRO A 341 9.94 26.79 -25.08
C PRO A 341 10.07 26.02 -23.76
N HIS A 342 8.97 25.43 -23.28
CA HIS A 342 9.01 24.46 -22.19
C HIS A 342 9.83 23.23 -22.60
N ILE A 343 10.83 22.88 -21.79
CA ILE A 343 11.61 21.65 -21.93
C ILE A 343 11.22 20.73 -20.76
N PRO A 344 10.46 19.65 -20.99
CA PRO A 344 10.03 18.76 -19.92
C PRO A 344 11.24 18.02 -19.32
N ILE A 345 11.26 17.89 -18.00
CA ILE A 345 12.13 16.96 -17.29
C ILE A 345 11.59 15.55 -17.58
N ILE A 346 12.29 14.84 -18.46
CA ILE A 346 11.97 13.46 -18.79
C ILE A 346 12.63 12.55 -17.76
N VAL A 347 11.80 11.80 -17.03
CA VAL A 347 12.28 10.72 -16.17
C VAL A 347 12.75 9.57 -17.07
N SER A 348 14.00 9.12 -16.89
CA SER A 348 14.51 7.95 -17.61
C SER A 348 13.61 6.75 -17.31
N SER A 349 13.05 6.12 -18.33
CA SER A 349 12.37 4.84 -18.16
C SER A 349 13.41 3.73 -18.05
N ALA A 350 13.06 2.61 -17.42
CA ALA A 350 13.91 1.42 -17.44
C ALA A 350 14.21 0.93 -18.87
N ASP A 351 13.35 1.30 -19.83
CA ASP A 351 13.51 0.97 -21.25
C ASP A 351 14.62 1.80 -21.91
N GLU A 352 14.77 3.07 -21.53
CA GLU A 352 15.88 3.90 -22.01
C GLU A 352 17.23 3.47 -21.42
N ASP A 353 17.24 3.01 -20.15
CA ASP A 353 18.43 2.42 -19.52
C ASP A 353 18.84 1.10 -20.24
N GLU A 354 17.87 0.24 -20.58
CA GLU A 354 18.13 -1.01 -21.31
C GLU A 354 18.52 -0.80 -22.78
N LYS A 355 17.97 0.23 -23.42
CA LYS A 355 18.36 0.67 -24.76
C LYS A 355 19.79 1.22 -24.77
N ARG A 356 20.18 2.01 -23.75
CA ARG A 356 21.57 2.48 -23.59
C ARG A 356 22.55 1.32 -23.43
N THR A 357 22.12 0.23 -22.79
CA THR A 357 22.95 -0.98 -22.61
C THR A 357 22.85 -1.97 -23.78
N GLY A 358 22.11 -1.63 -24.85
CA GLY A 358 21.98 -2.47 -26.05
C GLY A 358 21.17 -3.75 -25.85
N ARG A 359 20.39 -3.86 -24.77
CA ARG A 359 19.68 -5.09 -24.37
C ARG A 359 18.23 -5.17 -24.86
N ALA A 360 17.63 -4.08 -25.34
CA ALA A 360 16.22 -4.04 -25.70
C ALA A 360 15.94 -3.50 -27.12
N VAL A 361 14.90 -4.06 -27.76
CA VAL A 361 14.26 -3.48 -28.96
C VAL A 361 13.37 -2.32 -28.50
N PRO A 362 13.66 -1.06 -28.85
CA PRO A 362 12.87 0.07 -28.38
C PRO A 362 11.47 0.05 -29.02
N LEU A 363 10.45 0.25 -28.19
CA LEU A 363 9.08 0.57 -28.64
C LEU A 363 9.05 2.00 -29.22
N ASP A 364 8.03 2.26 -30.05
CA ASP A 364 7.91 3.51 -30.82
C ASP A 364 8.07 4.76 -29.93
N ARG A 365 9.04 5.60 -30.30
CA ARG A 365 9.58 6.73 -29.50
C ARG A 365 8.70 7.98 -29.51
N ARG A 366 7.58 7.96 -30.24
CA ARG A 366 6.83 9.19 -30.58
C ARG A 366 5.81 9.62 -29.53
N VAL A 367 5.58 8.81 -28.49
CA VAL A 367 4.67 9.15 -27.39
C VAL A 367 5.40 8.88 -26.09
N HIS A 368 5.71 9.93 -25.34
CA HIS A 368 6.15 9.75 -23.96
C HIS A 368 5.00 9.12 -23.18
N PRO A 369 5.16 7.90 -22.64
CA PRO A 369 4.10 7.29 -21.86
C PRO A 369 3.80 8.16 -20.65
N PHE A 370 2.51 8.41 -20.39
CA PHE A 370 2.10 8.99 -19.12
C PHE A 370 2.64 8.12 -17.97
N PRO A 371 3.03 8.73 -16.83
CA PRO A 371 3.72 8.08 -15.72
C PRO A 371 2.77 7.22 -14.88
N HIS A 372 1.95 6.39 -15.52
CA HIS A 372 0.90 5.60 -14.89
C HIS A 372 1.28 4.12 -14.79
N GLY A 373 2.36 3.68 -15.45
CA GLY A 373 2.84 2.30 -15.40
C GLY A 373 1.72 1.28 -15.60
N TYR A 374 1.59 0.38 -14.63
CA TYR A 374 0.52 -0.62 -14.60
C TYR A 374 -0.78 -0.16 -13.89
N TYR A 375 -0.90 1.13 -13.58
CA TYR A 375 -2.10 1.78 -13.06
C TYR A 375 -2.82 2.66 -14.10
N GLY A 376 -2.40 2.60 -15.36
CA GLY A 376 -2.98 3.43 -16.44
C GLY A 376 -4.48 3.27 -16.66
N LEU A 377 -5.09 2.14 -16.26
CA LEU A 377 -6.54 1.93 -16.42
C LEU A 377 -7.39 2.49 -15.27
N CYS A 378 -6.79 2.83 -14.13
CA CYS A 378 -7.51 3.42 -13.00
C CYS A 378 -7.12 4.89 -12.72
N SER A 379 -6.18 5.47 -13.49
CA SER A 379 -5.75 6.86 -13.33
C SER A 379 -6.91 7.86 -13.38
N ASP A 380 -7.90 7.61 -14.23
CA ASP A 380 -9.07 8.48 -14.38
C ASP A 380 -9.96 8.45 -13.13
N ILE A 381 -10.06 7.29 -12.48
CA ILE A 381 -10.82 7.15 -11.22
C ILE A 381 -10.06 7.85 -10.09
N ILE A 382 -8.74 7.67 -10.00
CA ILE A 382 -7.90 8.39 -9.04
C ILE A 382 -8.08 9.90 -9.24
N HIS A 383 -8.01 10.37 -10.48
CA HIS A 383 -8.18 11.77 -10.84
C HIS A 383 -9.54 12.33 -10.39
N LYS A 384 -10.64 11.61 -10.66
CA LYS A 384 -11.97 11.98 -10.17
C LYS A 384 -12.01 12.07 -8.65
N CYS A 385 -11.50 11.07 -7.93
CA CYS A 385 -11.48 11.08 -6.47
C CYS A 385 -10.77 12.31 -5.88
N VAL A 386 -9.67 12.75 -6.49
CA VAL A 386 -8.85 13.86 -5.97
C VAL A 386 -9.21 15.24 -6.50
N SER A 387 -9.93 15.34 -7.62
CA SER A 387 -10.25 16.62 -8.26
C SER A 387 -11.74 16.98 -8.18
N ASP A 388 -12.63 15.99 -8.22
CA ASP A 388 -14.07 16.18 -8.26
C ASP A 388 -14.69 16.05 -6.86
N PRO A 389 -15.22 17.15 -6.27
CA PRO A 389 -15.87 17.09 -4.97
C PRO A 389 -17.15 16.24 -4.96
N PHE A 390 -17.73 15.92 -6.12
CA PHE A 390 -18.87 15.00 -6.22
C PHE A 390 -18.45 13.54 -6.16
N CYS A 391 -17.22 13.22 -6.56
CA CYS A 391 -16.65 11.88 -6.46
C CYS A 391 -16.06 11.63 -5.07
N SER A 392 -15.34 12.61 -4.51
CA SER A 392 -14.99 12.58 -3.09
C SER A 392 -14.77 13.97 -2.51
N GLN A 393 -15.48 14.29 -1.43
CA GLN A 393 -15.28 15.55 -0.72
C GLN A 393 -13.95 15.55 0.03
N THR A 394 -13.56 14.39 0.55
CA THR A 394 -12.40 14.28 1.44
C THR A 394 -11.10 14.60 0.72
N PHE A 395 -10.80 13.92 -0.39
CA PHE A 395 -9.56 14.13 -1.12
C PHE A 395 -9.59 15.43 -1.92
N SER A 396 -10.72 15.74 -2.59
CA SER A 396 -10.86 16.99 -3.34
C SER A 396 -10.62 18.21 -2.45
N ARG A 397 -11.24 18.27 -1.26
CA ARG A 397 -11.04 19.37 -0.33
C ARG A 397 -9.61 19.44 0.21
N TYR A 398 -9.01 18.29 0.54
CA TYR A 398 -7.63 18.24 1.03
C TYR A 398 -6.65 18.78 -0.01
N PHE A 399 -6.65 18.25 -1.23
CA PHE A 399 -5.71 18.69 -2.26
C PHE A 399 -6.02 20.10 -2.78
N ARG A 400 -7.30 20.51 -2.80
CA ARG A 400 -7.68 21.90 -3.12
C ARG A 400 -7.11 22.89 -2.11
N SER A 401 -7.21 22.57 -0.81
CA SER A 401 -6.60 23.39 0.24
C SER A 401 -5.08 23.50 0.08
N VAL A 402 -4.41 22.41 -0.32
CA VAL A 402 -2.96 22.42 -0.61
C VAL A 402 -2.63 23.31 -1.80
N PHE A 403 -3.42 23.22 -2.87
CA PHE A 403 -3.29 24.02 -4.10
C PHE A 403 -3.44 25.52 -3.81
N GLU A 404 -4.54 25.92 -3.15
CA GLU A 404 -4.83 27.31 -2.80
C GLU A 404 -3.81 27.89 -1.82
N LYS A 405 -3.46 27.15 -0.76
CA LYS A 405 -2.50 27.60 0.26
C LYS A 405 -1.12 27.91 -0.34
N ARG A 406 -0.78 27.30 -1.47
CA ARG A 406 0.53 27.44 -2.13
C ARG A 406 0.51 28.36 -3.33
N ASN A 407 -0.63 28.96 -3.65
CA ASN A 407 -0.79 29.82 -4.81
C ASN A 407 -0.32 29.10 -6.09
N GLU A 408 -0.81 27.88 -6.31
CA GLU A 408 -0.47 27.07 -7.49
C GLU A 408 -1.33 27.46 -8.71
N GLU A 409 -2.40 28.23 -8.51
CA GLU A 409 -3.27 28.78 -9.56
C GLU A 409 -2.54 29.65 -10.59
N ARG A 410 -1.36 30.17 -10.23
CA ARG A 410 -0.49 30.91 -11.15
C ARG A 410 0.14 30.05 -12.25
N PHE A 411 0.14 28.73 -12.10
CA PHE A 411 0.73 27.80 -13.08
C PHE A 411 -0.32 27.02 -13.88
N GLY A 412 -1.51 26.78 -13.32
CA GLY A 412 -2.56 26.02 -13.99
C GLY A 412 -3.83 25.92 -13.15
N SER A 413 -4.85 25.24 -13.70
CA SER A 413 -6.09 24.96 -12.96
C SER A 413 -5.87 23.87 -11.91
N PHE A 414 -6.75 23.79 -10.91
CA PHE A 414 -6.73 22.71 -9.91
C PHE A 414 -6.83 21.32 -10.55
N VAL A 415 -7.69 21.17 -11.58
CA VAL A 415 -7.87 19.90 -12.31
C VAL A 415 -6.58 19.47 -13.00
N ALA A 416 -5.89 20.41 -13.66
CA ALA A 416 -4.59 20.14 -14.31
C ALA A 416 -3.50 19.83 -13.27
N PHE A 417 -3.50 20.52 -12.13
CA PHE A 417 -2.58 20.20 -11.02
C PHE A 417 -2.81 18.77 -10.49
N CYS A 418 -4.06 18.36 -10.33
CA CYS A 418 -4.39 16.99 -9.93
C CYS A 418 -3.91 15.97 -10.97
N GLU A 419 -4.19 16.21 -12.25
CA GLU A 419 -3.83 15.33 -13.36
C GLU A 419 -2.31 15.22 -13.56
N GLU A 420 -1.61 16.35 -13.62
CA GLU A 420 -0.19 16.40 -13.98
C GLU A 420 0.73 16.14 -12.78
N VAL A 421 0.27 16.36 -11.54
CA VAL A 421 1.12 16.27 -10.33
C VAL A 421 0.62 15.23 -9.35
N ILE A 422 -0.62 15.36 -8.86
CA ILE A 422 -1.10 14.55 -7.74
C ILE A 422 -1.31 13.09 -8.14
N VAL A 423 -1.95 12.82 -9.28
CA VAL A 423 -2.22 11.46 -9.77
C VAL A 423 -0.91 10.68 -10.01
N PRO A 424 0.10 11.21 -10.73
CA PRO A 424 1.40 10.54 -10.86
C PRO A 424 2.07 10.28 -9.51
N CYS A 425 1.98 11.20 -8.54
CA CYS A 425 2.56 10.98 -7.23
C CYS A 425 1.83 9.89 -6.42
N ILE A 426 0.51 9.79 -6.54
CA ILE A 426 -0.26 8.70 -5.93
C ILE A 426 0.16 7.36 -6.53
N ILE A 427 0.20 7.27 -7.86
CA ILE A 427 0.61 6.06 -8.58
C ILE A 427 2.05 5.67 -8.21
N ARG A 428 2.95 6.64 -8.06
CA ARG A 428 4.32 6.42 -7.57
C ARG A 428 4.34 5.82 -6.17
N ILE A 429 3.50 6.28 -5.25
CA ILE A 429 3.41 5.72 -3.88
C ILE A 429 2.84 4.30 -3.93
N TRP A 430 1.75 4.06 -4.67
CA TRP A 430 1.14 2.74 -4.78
C TRP A 430 2.08 1.72 -5.40
N THR A 431 2.77 2.11 -6.47
CA THR A 431 3.77 1.26 -7.13
C THR A 431 4.92 0.93 -6.18
N PHE A 432 5.37 1.90 -5.37
CA PHE A 432 6.39 1.63 -4.35
C PHE A 432 5.90 0.61 -3.33
N GLU A 433 4.69 0.77 -2.78
CA GLU A 433 4.13 -0.15 -1.79
C GLU A 433 3.95 -1.58 -2.32
N ASP A 434 3.58 -1.72 -3.59
CA ASP A 434 3.41 -3.04 -4.20
C ASP A 434 4.74 -3.72 -4.45
N LEU A 435 5.68 -3.02 -5.08
CA LEU A 435 6.94 -3.64 -5.55
C LEU A 435 7.98 -3.79 -4.43
N ARG A 436 7.89 -2.96 -3.37
CA ARG A 436 8.80 -3.05 -2.22
C ARG A 436 8.66 -4.39 -1.50
N ARG A 437 7.44 -4.96 -1.44
CA ARG A 437 7.18 -6.27 -0.81
C ARG A 437 7.96 -7.41 -1.47
N TYR A 438 8.27 -7.26 -2.76
CA TYR A 438 9.03 -8.23 -3.54
C TYR A 438 10.53 -7.88 -3.63
N GLY A 439 11.02 -6.93 -2.83
CA GLY A 439 12.42 -6.48 -2.87
C GLY A 439 12.86 -5.88 -4.21
N SER A 440 11.91 -5.61 -5.11
CA SER A 440 12.20 -5.25 -6.51
C SER A 440 12.51 -3.76 -6.68
N VAL A 441 12.14 -2.94 -5.70
CA VAL A 441 12.44 -1.51 -5.62
C VAL A 441 12.84 -1.14 -4.20
N MET A 442 13.84 -0.26 -4.06
CA MET A 442 14.31 0.24 -2.76
C MET A 442 14.02 1.72 -2.60
N THR A 443 13.93 2.45 -3.71
CA THR A 443 13.73 3.89 -3.73
C THR A 443 12.59 4.29 -4.64
N TYR A 444 12.05 5.49 -4.43
CA TYR A 444 11.11 6.06 -5.39
C TYR A 444 11.73 6.35 -6.76
N MET A 445 13.06 6.44 -6.87
CA MET A 445 13.72 6.60 -8.16
C MET A 445 13.64 5.32 -8.99
N ASP A 446 13.68 4.15 -8.35
CA ASP A 446 13.46 2.87 -9.03
C ASP A 446 12.04 2.79 -9.60
N VAL A 447 11.07 3.27 -8.82
CA VAL A 447 9.65 3.33 -9.22
C VAL A 447 9.43 4.27 -10.40
N ASP A 448 10.07 5.43 -10.39
CA ASP A 448 9.94 6.43 -11.45
C ASP A 448 10.36 5.84 -12.82
N LYS A 449 11.33 4.92 -12.85
CA LYS A 449 11.73 4.19 -14.06
C LYS A 449 10.68 3.18 -14.54
N ILE A 450 9.91 2.62 -13.63
CA ILE A 450 8.89 1.60 -13.88
C ILE A 450 7.59 2.24 -14.37
N ILE A 451 7.12 3.30 -13.72
CA ILE A 451 5.85 3.95 -14.06
C ILE A 451 5.90 4.67 -15.41
N CYS A 452 7.09 5.03 -15.87
CA CYS A 452 7.35 5.57 -17.21
C CYS A 452 7.73 4.48 -18.24
N SER A 453 7.70 3.19 -17.89
CA SER A 453 8.06 2.10 -18.82
C SER A 453 6.89 1.71 -19.73
N CYS A 454 7.17 1.59 -21.03
CA CYS A 454 6.24 1.03 -22.00
C CYS A 454 5.94 -0.45 -21.71
N ARG A 455 6.90 -1.20 -21.16
CA ARG A 455 6.69 -2.62 -20.78
C ARG A 455 5.65 -2.77 -19.68
N ALA A 456 5.61 -1.84 -18.73
CA ALA A 456 4.56 -1.83 -17.70
C ALA A 456 3.16 -1.58 -18.30
N GLN A 457 3.07 -0.70 -19.30
CA GLN A 457 1.83 -0.47 -20.04
C GLN A 457 1.43 -1.65 -20.93
N MET A 458 2.40 -2.37 -21.51
CA MET A 458 2.13 -3.57 -22.29
C MET A 458 1.51 -4.68 -21.43
N PHE A 459 2.00 -4.84 -20.20
CA PHE A 459 1.44 -5.79 -19.25
C PHE A 459 -0.02 -5.45 -18.94
N THR A 460 -0.32 -4.20 -18.59
CA THR A 460 -1.71 -3.78 -18.35
C THR A 460 -2.60 -3.79 -19.58
N GLY A 461 -2.04 -3.69 -20.78
CA GLY A 461 -2.78 -3.87 -22.03
C GLY A 461 -3.52 -5.20 -22.10
N LEU A 462 -3.08 -6.22 -21.35
CA LEU A 462 -3.75 -7.52 -21.25
C LEU A 462 -5.12 -7.45 -20.57
N LEU A 463 -5.39 -6.43 -19.76
CA LEU A 463 -6.69 -6.22 -19.10
C LEU A 463 -7.82 -5.84 -20.07
N ARG A 464 -7.49 -5.40 -21.29
CA ARG A 464 -8.50 -5.04 -22.30
C ARG A 464 -9.35 -6.24 -22.75
N ASP A 465 -8.79 -7.44 -22.66
CA ASP A 465 -9.46 -8.70 -22.97
C ASP A 465 -9.09 -9.75 -21.92
N MET A 466 -9.40 -9.43 -20.67
CA MET A 466 -8.96 -10.18 -19.49
C MET A 466 -9.34 -11.67 -19.53
N PRO A 467 -10.57 -12.09 -19.92
CA PRO A 467 -10.92 -13.52 -19.98
C PRO A 467 -10.06 -14.32 -20.95
N ASN A 468 -9.85 -13.81 -22.17
CA ASN A 468 -9.06 -14.52 -23.19
C ASN A 468 -7.57 -14.49 -22.84
N ASN A 469 -7.04 -13.34 -22.40
CA ASN A 469 -5.64 -13.22 -22.04
C ASN A 469 -5.30 -14.06 -20.80
N SER A 470 -6.21 -14.16 -19.83
CA SER A 470 -6.08 -15.08 -18.69
C SER A 470 -5.94 -16.53 -19.13
N ALA A 471 -6.79 -16.99 -20.06
CA ALA A 471 -6.70 -18.35 -20.60
C ALA A 471 -5.38 -18.60 -21.35
N ARG A 472 -4.92 -17.62 -22.14
CA ARG A 472 -3.63 -17.68 -22.86
C ARG A 472 -2.45 -17.76 -21.89
N LEU A 473 -2.43 -16.91 -20.86
CA LEU A 473 -1.37 -16.89 -19.85
C LEU A 473 -1.33 -18.18 -19.03
N LYS A 474 -2.48 -18.67 -18.58
CA LYS A 474 -2.59 -19.98 -17.90
C LYS A 474 -2.06 -21.11 -18.77
N LYS A 475 -2.42 -21.12 -20.07
CA LYS A 475 -1.90 -22.11 -21.02
C LYS A 475 -0.37 -22.04 -21.14
N CYS A 476 0.23 -20.86 -21.04
CA CYS A 476 1.68 -20.67 -21.10
C CYS A 476 2.40 -20.94 -19.76
N GLY A 477 1.70 -21.37 -18.71
CA GLY A 477 2.29 -21.57 -17.38
C GLY A 477 2.48 -20.28 -16.57
N LEU A 478 1.84 -19.17 -16.99
CA LEU A 478 1.90 -17.87 -16.32
C LEU A 478 0.64 -17.59 -15.49
N ALA A 479 0.10 -18.62 -14.83
CA ALA A 479 -1.13 -18.50 -14.04
C ALA A 479 -1.01 -17.46 -12.91
N ARG A 480 0.17 -17.36 -12.28
CA ARG A 480 0.47 -16.40 -11.22
C ARG A 480 0.32 -14.94 -11.63
N LEU A 481 0.64 -14.61 -12.88
CA LEU A 481 0.42 -13.25 -13.41
C LEU A 481 -1.07 -12.92 -13.57
N VAL A 482 -1.93 -13.93 -13.66
CA VAL A 482 -3.39 -13.76 -13.74
C VAL A 482 -3.98 -13.60 -12.35
N ARG A 483 -3.64 -14.53 -11.43
CA ARG A 483 -4.08 -14.57 -10.04
C ARG A 483 -2.89 -15.08 -9.22
N ASP A 484 -2.34 -14.26 -8.35
CA ASP A 484 -1.32 -14.70 -7.39
C ASP A 484 -2.00 -15.10 -6.07
N VAL A 485 -1.46 -16.11 -5.41
CA VAL A 485 -1.92 -16.56 -4.08
C VAL A 485 -1.81 -15.43 -3.07
N SER A 486 -0.80 -14.56 -3.20
CA SER A 486 -0.63 -13.39 -2.32
C SER A 486 -1.77 -12.38 -2.42
N ASP A 487 -2.57 -12.41 -3.50
CA ASP A 487 -3.68 -11.50 -3.71
C ASP A 487 -5.01 -12.02 -3.13
N ILE A 488 -5.11 -13.26 -2.63
CA ILE A 488 -6.38 -13.86 -2.17
C ILE A 488 -6.98 -13.07 -1.01
N GLU A 489 -6.19 -12.77 0.03
CA GLU A 489 -6.65 -11.99 1.19
C GLU A 489 -7.04 -10.58 0.77
N TRP A 490 -6.23 -9.95 -0.10
CA TRP A 490 -6.52 -8.64 -0.64
C TRP A 490 -7.86 -8.63 -1.42
N MET A 491 -8.09 -9.62 -2.29
CA MET A 491 -9.32 -9.77 -3.07
C MET A 491 -10.55 -10.00 -2.18
N LYS A 492 -10.40 -10.70 -1.05
CA LYS A 492 -11.46 -10.85 -0.05
C LYS A 492 -11.80 -9.50 0.57
N THR A 493 -10.80 -8.77 1.06
CA THR A 493 -10.98 -7.43 1.62
C THR A 493 -11.64 -6.48 0.61
N MET A 494 -11.29 -6.54 -0.66
CA MET A 494 -11.90 -5.68 -1.67
C MET A 494 -13.36 -6.00 -1.96
N ARG A 495 -13.78 -7.27 -1.83
CA ARG A 495 -15.20 -7.63 -1.86
C ARG A 495 -15.94 -7.04 -0.66
N GLU A 496 -15.36 -7.15 0.54
CA GLU A 496 -15.92 -6.54 1.75
C GLU A 496 -16.03 -5.01 1.64
N VAL A 497 -15.10 -4.34 0.94
CA VAL A 497 -15.19 -2.89 0.64
C VAL A 497 -16.42 -2.58 -0.23
N GLU A 498 -16.61 -3.31 -1.32
CA GLU A 498 -17.74 -3.09 -2.24
C GLU A 498 -19.09 -3.43 -1.60
N ASP A 499 -19.12 -4.49 -0.79
CA ASP A 499 -20.30 -4.90 -0.04
C ASP A 499 -20.60 -3.96 1.14
N GLY A 500 -19.75 -2.96 1.40
CA GLY A 500 -19.90 -2.00 2.51
C GLY A 500 -19.74 -2.64 3.90
N LEU A 501 -19.05 -3.77 3.99
CA LEU A 501 -18.91 -4.56 5.22
C LEU A 501 -17.77 -4.09 6.12
N ILE A 502 -16.85 -3.26 5.61
CA ILE A 502 -15.73 -2.73 6.38
C ILE A 502 -16.20 -1.55 7.24
N SER A 503 -16.48 -1.80 8.52
CA SER A 503 -17.03 -0.82 9.46
C SER A 503 -16.17 0.43 9.68
N CYS A 504 -14.84 0.33 9.53
CA CYS A 504 -13.94 1.49 9.62
C CYS A 504 -13.87 2.31 8.33
N PHE A 505 -14.41 1.77 7.23
CA PHE A 505 -14.54 2.45 5.96
C PHE A 505 -15.88 3.16 5.91
N VAL A 506 -15.94 4.38 6.43
CA VAL A 506 -17.02 5.31 6.10
C VAL A 506 -16.84 5.69 4.62
N PRO A 507 -17.78 5.33 3.72
CA PRO A 507 -17.81 5.81 2.35
C PRO A 507 -17.79 7.34 2.36
N ASP A 508 -17.28 8.00 1.32
CA ASP A 508 -17.38 9.47 1.27
C ASP A 508 -18.87 9.85 1.40
N PRO A 509 -19.25 10.88 2.18
CA PRO A 509 -20.66 11.21 2.46
C PRO A 509 -21.58 11.35 1.23
N LEU A 510 -21.03 11.41 0.02
CA LEU A 510 -21.79 11.40 -1.24
C LEU A 510 -22.09 9.98 -1.79
N GLU A 511 -21.32 8.95 -1.46
CA GLU A 511 -21.62 7.56 -1.86
C GLU A 511 -22.90 7.04 -1.18
N VAL A 512 -23.22 7.51 0.03
CA VAL A 512 -24.46 7.15 0.73
C VAL A 512 -25.69 7.60 -0.05
N ASN A 513 -25.62 8.76 -0.72
CA ASN A 513 -26.73 9.29 -1.53
C ASN A 513 -26.78 8.67 -2.93
N ALA A 514 -25.65 8.25 -3.50
CA ALA A 514 -25.60 7.60 -4.82
C ALA A 514 -25.96 6.10 -4.77
N LEU A 515 -25.59 5.40 -3.70
CA LEU A 515 -25.91 3.98 -3.49
C LEU A 515 -27.33 3.77 -2.96
N GLY A 516 -27.93 4.79 -2.33
CA GLY A 516 -29.30 4.77 -1.81
C GLY A 516 -30.42 4.78 -2.87
N SER A 517 -30.11 4.91 -4.16
CA SER A 517 -31.13 4.97 -5.23
C SER A 517 -31.27 3.68 -6.05
N SER A 518 -30.46 2.65 -5.81
CA SER A 518 -30.49 1.38 -6.58
C SER A 518 -30.84 0.15 -5.73
N ALA A 519 -31.01 0.29 -4.42
CA ALA A 519 -31.12 -0.82 -3.48
C ALA A 519 -32.31 -0.73 -2.52
N VAL A 520 -33.41 -0.07 -2.93
CA VAL A 520 -34.71 -0.14 -2.23
C VAL A 520 -35.76 -0.73 -3.15
#